data_AF-A0A645HDY2-F1
#
_entry.id   AF-A0A645HDY2-F1
#
_cell.length_a   1.000
_cell.length_b   1.000
_cell.length_c   1.000
_cell.angle_alpha   90.00
_cell.angle_beta   90.00
_cell.angle_gamma   90.00
#
_symmetry.space_group_name_H-M   'P 1'
#
loop_
_entity.id
_entity.type
_entity.pdbx_description
1 polymer ?
#
loop_
_entity_poly.entity_id
_entity_poly.type
_entity_poly.pdbx_seq_one_letter_code
_entity_poly.pdbx_strand_id
1 'polypeptide(L)' 'MRIASLFAGINWTELNAKYKRDYTKAAAVVLGGLESSSDEKEQILAEVNRVYEAIKLLDIKIKRGSPRRSKQMQQMEKH' A
#
# COMPACT_ATOMS: atom_id res chain seq x y z
N MET A 1 11.87 9.36 16.80
CA MET A 1 10.77 8.43 16.42
C MET A 1 10.95 8.07 14.95
N ARG A 2 10.88 6.80 14.54
CA ARG A 2 10.90 6.44 13.12
C ARG A 2 9.46 6.23 12.67
N ILE A 3 8.90 7.15 11.87
CA ILE A 3 7.50 7.08 11.41
C ILE A 3 7.16 5.72 10.76
N ALA A 4 8.12 5.09 10.09
CA ALA A 4 7.98 3.73 9.55
C ALA A 4 7.58 2.65 10.58
N SER A 5 7.98 2.78 11.86
CA SER A 5 7.63 1.78 12.88
C SER A 5 6.16 1.82 13.28
N LEU A 6 5.46 2.95 13.04
CA LEU A 6 4.01 3.05 13.27
C LEU A 6 3.20 2.15 12.33
N PHE A 7 3.79 1.81 11.19
CA PHE A 7 3.17 0.96 10.18
C PHE A 7 3.62 -0.51 10.29
N ALA A 8 4.45 -0.83 11.28
CA ALA A 8 4.89 -2.19 11.52
C ALA A 8 3.70 -3.05 11.99
N GLY A 9 3.57 -4.27 11.45
CA GLY A 9 2.49 -5.19 11.81
C GLY A 9 1.17 -4.97 11.05
N ILE A 10 1.06 -3.94 10.21
CA ILE A 10 -0.11 -3.76 9.34
C ILE A 10 -0.09 -4.83 8.25
N ASN A 11 -1.15 -5.65 8.20
CA ASN A 11 -1.36 -6.59 7.10
C ASN A 11 -1.90 -5.85 5.86
N TRP A 12 -1.00 -5.21 5.12
CA TRP A 12 -1.33 -4.45 3.91
C TRP A 12 -2.02 -5.30 2.84
N THR A 13 -1.70 -6.59 2.75
CA THR A 13 -2.32 -7.50 1.77
C THR A 13 -3.81 -7.70 2.06
N GLU A 14 -4.14 -8.02 3.30
CA GLU A 14 -5.54 -8.21 3.72
C GLU A 14 -6.33 -6.90 3.68
N LEU A 15 -5.72 -5.81 4.16
CA LEU A 15 -6.33 -4.49 4.14
C LEU A 15 -6.66 -4.05 2.70
N ASN A 16 -5.71 -4.17 1.79
CA ASN A 16 -5.91 -3.82 0.38
C ASN A 16 -6.95 -4.73 -0.30
N ALA A 17 -6.99 -6.02 0.06
CA ALA A 17 -8.02 -6.93 -0.42
C ALA A 17 -9.42 -6.52 0.08
N LYS A 18 -9.54 -6.19 1.37
CA LYS A 18 -10.79 -5.72 1.99
C LYS A 18 -11.34 -4.47 1.31
N TYR A 19 -10.47 -3.51 0.98
CA TYR A 19 -10.86 -2.28 0.29
C TYR A 19 -10.83 -2.40 -1.24
N LYS A 20 -10.76 -3.61 -1.81
CA LYS A 20 -10.74 -3.86 -3.26
C LYS A 20 -9.70 -3.00 -4.01
N ARG A 21 -8.51 -2.83 -3.41
CA ARG A 21 -7.40 -2.00 -3.91
C ARG A 21 -7.70 -0.49 -3.97
N ASP A 22 -8.72 -0.03 -3.25
CA ASP A 22 -8.89 1.39 -2.94
C ASP A 22 -7.86 1.80 -1.89
N TYR A 23 -6.65 2.14 -2.37
CA TYR A 23 -5.51 2.46 -1.51
C TYR A 23 -5.74 3.74 -0.69
N THR A 24 -6.53 4.68 -1.21
CA THR A 24 -6.92 5.89 -0.49
C THR A 24 -7.70 5.54 0.77
N LYS A 25 -8.71 4.67 0.66
CA LYS A 25 -9.48 4.21 1.82
C LYS A 25 -8.64 3.36 2.78
N ALA A 26 -7.80 2.47 2.26
CA ALA A 26 -6.92 1.65 3.10
C ALA A 26 -5.97 2.52 3.94
N ALA A 27 -5.33 3.52 3.31
CA ALA A 27 -4.44 4.45 4.00
C ALA A 27 -5.19 5.30 5.05
N ALA A 28 -6.39 5.79 4.72
CA ALA A 28 -7.20 6.57 5.65
C ALA A 28 -7.57 5.78 6.92
N VAL A 29 -7.88 4.48 6.78
CA VAL A 29 -8.18 3.59 7.91
C VAL A 29 -6.96 3.39 8.80
N VAL A 30 -5.79 3.19 8.20
CA VAL A 30 -4.54 3.06 8.94
C VAL A 30 -4.21 4.33 9.70
N LEU A 31 -4.21 5.48 9.04
CA LEU A 31 -3.89 6.77 9.66
C LEU A 31 -4.91 7.17 10.73
N GLY A 32 -6.18 6.82 10.55
CA GLY A 32 -7.24 7.05 11.53
C GLY A 32 -7.13 6.15 12.78
N GLY A 33 -6.53 4.97 12.65
CA GLY A 33 -6.31 4.03 13.75
C GLY A 33 -5.01 4.24 14.52
N LEU A 34 -4.19 5.23 14.14
CA LEU A 34 -3.02 5.63 14.92
C LEU A 34 -3.47 6.48 16.12
N GLU A 35 -3.26 5.95 17.32
CA GLU A 35 -3.35 6.70 18.58
C GLU A 35 -2.21 7.72 18.60
N SER A 36 -2.47 8.91 18.05
CA SER A 36 -1.51 10.01 17.91
C SER A 36 -2.23 11.34 18.02
N SER A 37 -1.55 12.32 18.58
CA SER A 37 -2.00 13.71 18.64
C SER A 37 -2.13 14.33 17.24
N SER A 38 -2.83 15.47 17.14
CA SER A 38 -2.99 16.19 15.87
C SER A 38 -1.65 16.58 15.26
N ASP A 39 -0.71 17.06 16.08
CA ASP A 39 0.62 17.49 15.65
C ASP A 39 1.45 16.30 15.13
N GLU A 40 1.34 15.13 15.78
CA GLU A 40 2.00 13.91 15.32
C GLU A 40 1.41 13.42 14.00
N LYS A 41 0.08 13.52 13.81
CA LYS A 41 -0.58 13.17 12.54
C LYS A 41 -0.08 14.05 11.39
N GLU A 42 0.12 15.33 11.62
CA GLU A 42 0.68 16.24 10.63
C GLU A 42 2.12 15.87 10.27
N GLN A 43 2.96 15.55 11.27
CA GLN A 43 4.34 15.08 11.04
C GLN A 43 4.38 13.77 10.24
N ILE A 44 3.48 12.83 10.55
CA ILE A 44 3.35 11.56 9.80
C ILE A 44 2.99 11.84 8.34
N LEU A 45 2.00 12.69 8.09
CA LEU A 45 1.58 13.06 6.74
C LEU A 45 2.70 13.77 5.97
N ALA A 46 3.42 14.69 6.61
CA ALA A 46 4.54 15.39 6.00
C ALA A 46 5.65 14.42 5.56
N GLU A 47 6.02 13.47 6.41
CA GLU A 47 7.05 12.47 6.08
C GLU A 47 6.58 11.51 4.98
N VAL A 48 5.32 11.05 5.03
CA VAL A 48 4.75 10.20 3.98
C VAL A 48 4.80 10.92 2.63
N ASN A 49 4.41 12.19 2.58
CA ASN A 49 4.47 13.00 1.36
C ASN A 49 5.90 13.20 0.87
N ARG A 50 6.84 13.46 1.78
CA ARG A 50 8.27 13.59 1.44
C ARG A 50 8.82 12.32 0.78
N VAL A 51 8.51 11.15 1.35
CA VAL A 51 8.93 9.85 0.80
C VAL A 51 8.25 9.57 -0.54
N TYR A 52 6.96 9.89 -0.68
CA TYR A 52 6.23 9.72 -1.93
C TYR A 52 6.83 10.53 -3.07
N GLU A 53 7.10 11.83 -2.85
CA GLU A 53 7.74 12.67 -3.86
C GLU A 53 9.17 12.19 -4.17
N ALA A 54 9.93 11.72 -3.17
CA ALA A 54 11.23 11.12 -3.42
C ALA A 54 11.14 9.87 -4.31
N ILE A 55 10.17 8.99 -4.09
CA ILE A 55 9.94 7.78 -4.92
C ILE A 55 9.53 8.16 -6.34
N LYS A 56 8.66 9.17 -6.48
CA LYS A 56 8.17 9.66 -7.78
C LYS A 56 9.30 10.23 -8.65
N LEU A 57 10.34 10.78 -8.05
CA LEU A 57 11.52 11.28 -8.75
C LEU A 57 12.49 10.18 -9.19
N LEU A 58 12.34 8.94 -8.69
CA LEU A 58 13.16 7.82 -9.12
C LEU A 58 12.70 7.33 -10.51
N ASP A 59 13.65 7.10 -11.41
CA ASP A 59 13.40 6.45 -12.71
C ASP A 59 13.16 4.94 -12.52
N ILE A 60 12.01 4.59 -11.93
CA ILE A 60 11.63 3.21 -11.63
C ILE A 60 10.94 2.60 -12.85
N LYS A 61 11.64 1.72 -13.55
CA LYS A 61 11.05 0.87 -14.60
C LYS A 61 10.27 -0.29 -13.98
N ILE A 62 8.97 -0.11 -13.80
CA ILE A 62 8.07 -1.17 -13.33
C ILE A 62 7.80 -2.15 -14.48
N LYS A 63 8.44 -3.32 -14.48
CA LYS A 63 7.99 -4.45 -15.30
C LYS A 63 6.71 -5.00 -14.69
N ARG A 64 5.57 -4.87 -15.39
CA ARG A 64 4.39 -5.68 -15.09
C ARG A 64 4.80 -7.14 -15.33
N GLY A 65 4.75 -7.97 -14.28
CA GLY A 65 4.96 -9.40 -14.43
C GLY A 65 4.05 -9.96 -15.51
N SER A 66 4.49 -11.03 -16.18
CA SER A 66 3.72 -11.72 -17.23
C SER A 66 2.26 -11.86 -16.80
N PRO A 67 1.28 -11.54 -17.69
CA PRO A 67 -0.13 -11.64 -17.34
C PRO A 67 -0.39 -13.04 -16.80
N ARG A 68 -0.80 -13.11 -15.53
CA ARG A 68 -1.09 -14.38 -14.86
C ARG A 68 -2.19 -15.06 -15.67
N ARG A 69 -1.86 -16.15 -16.36
CA ARG A 69 -2.81 -16.94 -17.16
C ARG A 69 -4.01 -17.25 -16.26
N SER A 70 -5.22 -16.86 -16.66
CA SER A 70 -6.41 -16.99 -15.84
C SER A 70 -6.62 -18.46 -15.44
N LYS A 71 -7.11 -18.73 -14.21
CA LYS A 71 -7.33 -20.10 -13.72
C LYS A 71 -8.27 -20.93 -14.62
N GLN A 72 -9.11 -20.27 -15.42
CA GLN A 72 -9.97 -20.92 -16.42
C GLN A 72 -9.18 -21.56 -17.57
N MET A 73 -8.12 -20.93 -18.07
CA MET A 73 -7.31 -21.50 -19.16
C MET A 73 -6.54 -22.76 -18.73
N GLN A 74 -6.20 -22.87 -17.44
CA GLN A 74 -5.47 -24.04 -16.91
C GLN A 74 -6.34 -25.29 -16.76
N GLN A 75 -7.67 -25.15 -16.77
CA GLN A 75 -8.61 -26.28 -16.70
C GLN A 75 -9.01 -26.81 -18.08
N MET A 76 -8.90 -25.99 -19.13
CA MET A 76 -9.21 -26.41 -20.51
C MET A 76 -8.09 -27.24 -21.16
N GLU A 77 -6.85 -27.16 -20.66
CA GLU A 77 -5.70 -27.93 -21.18
C GLU A 77 -5.56 -29.33 -20.55
N LYS A 78 -6.48 -29.73 -19.64
CA LYS A 78 -6.42 -31.02 -18.91
C LYS A 78 -7.41 -32.08 -19.39
N HIS A 79 -8.03 -31.90 -20.56
CA HIS A 79 -8.97 -32.85 -21.15
C HIS A 79 -8.54 -33.28 -22.54
#